data_AF-A0A1V3MTG2-F1
#
_entry.id   AF-A0A1V3MTG2-F1
#
_cell.length_a   1.000
_cell.length_b   1.000
_cell.length_c   1.000
_cell.angle_alpha   90.00
_cell.angle_beta   90.00
_cell.angle_gamma   90.00
#
_symmetry.space_group_name_H-M   'P 1'
#
loop_
_entity.id
_entity.type
_entity.pdbx_description
1 polymer ?
#
loop_
_entity_poly.entity_id
_entity_poly.type
_entity_poly.pdbx_seq_one_letter_code
_entity_poly.pdbx_strand_id
1 'polypeptide(L)'
;MFYLDFFIAVLIANAIPHFIFGIARVRFLGLFGYSSKGNICYAFLQCIIAVLLYSNQYGLTTIYTNPFVIGGLTVLLLYFIFGRLLIDKFRKK
;
A
#
# COMPACT_ATOMS: atom_id res chain seq x y z
N MET A 1 20.50 4.52 -6.62
CA MET A 1 19.27 5.12 -7.19
C MET A 1 18.31 4.03 -7.64
N PHE A 2 18.58 3.28 -8.72
CA PHE A 2 17.66 2.25 -9.26
C PHE A 2 17.11 1.24 -8.23
N TYR A 3 17.95 0.70 -7.35
CA TYR A 3 17.48 -0.29 -6.36
C TYR A 3 16.53 0.29 -5.31
N LEU A 4 16.74 1.52 -4.85
CA LEU A 4 15.83 2.17 -3.89
C LEU A 4 14.50 2.49 -4.56
N ASP A 5 14.52 2.95 -5.81
CA ASP A 5 13.31 3.19 -6.60
C ASP A 5 12.51 1.91 -6.79
N PHE A 6 13.19 0.81 -7.08
CA PHE A 6 12.59 -0.51 -7.14
C PHE A 6 11.91 -0.89 -5.82
N PHE A 7 12.58 -0.72 -4.67
CA PHE A 7 11.97 -1.04 -3.38
C PHE A 7 10.80 -0.13 -3.03
N ILE A 8 10.88 1.17 -3.32
CA ILE A 8 9.77 2.11 -3.13
C ILE A 8 8.57 1.67 -3.97
N ALA A 9 8.81 1.36 -5.24
CA ALA A 9 7.78 0.88 -6.15
C ALA A 9 7.12 -0.42 -5.66
N VAL A 10 7.94 -1.41 -5.27
CA VAL A 10 7.46 -2.69 -4.75
C VAL A 10 6.68 -2.51 -3.47
N LEU A 11 7.12 -1.66 -2.54
CA LEU A 11 6.42 -1.42 -1.28
C LEU A 11 5.06 -0.74 -1.49
N ILE A 12 4.98 0.27 -2.37
CA ILE A 12 3.69 0.92 -2.70
C ILE A 12 2.77 -0.09 -3.39
N ALA A 13 3.28 -0.82 -4.38
CA ALA A 13 2.49 -1.78 -5.14
C ALA A 13 2.01 -2.95 -4.28
N ASN A 14 2.83 -3.42 -3.34
CA ASN A 14 2.51 -4.56 -2.48
C ASN A 14 1.59 -4.16 -1.30
N ALA A 15 1.57 -2.88 -0.90
CA ALA A 15 0.69 -2.42 0.17
C ALA A 15 -0.79 -2.51 -0.23
N ILE A 16 -1.10 -2.29 -1.51
CA ILE A 16 -2.46 -2.34 -2.06
C ILE A 16 -3.10 -3.74 -1.88
N PRO A 17 -2.55 -4.85 -2.43
CA PRO A 17 -3.15 -6.17 -2.31
C PRO A 17 -3.18 -6.64 -0.85
N HIS A 18 -2.15 -6.37 -0.04
CA HIS A 18 -2.17 -6.73 1.38
C HIS A 18 -3.29 -6.00 2.14
N PHE A 19 -3.52 -4.72 1.86
CA PHE A 19 -4.66 -4.02 2.46
C PHE A 19 -5.98 -4.65 2.04
N ILE A 20 -6.17 -4.88 0.73
CA ILE A 20 -7.39 -5.49 0.16
C ILE A 20 -7.63 -6.89 0.76
N PHE A 21 -6.62 -7.76 0.82
CA PHE A 21 -6.75 -9.09 1.43
C PHE A 21 -7.11 -8.99 2.91
N GLY A 22 -6.56 -8.01 3.60
CA GLY A 22 -6.88 -7.70 4.99
C GLY A 22 -8.35 -7.34 5.18
N ILE A 23 -8.87 -6.37 4.44
CA ILE A 23 -10.27 -5.94 4.56
C ILE A 23 -11.26 -6.96 3.99
N ALA A 24 -10.88 -7.71 2.95
CA ALA A 24 -11.68 -8.78 2.34
C ALA A 24 -11.71 -10.06 3.19
N ARG A 25 -10.82 -10.17 4.18
CA ARG A 25 -10.58 -11.38 4.99
C ARG A 25 -10.25 -12.62 4.15
N VAL A 26 -9.58 -12.43 3.02
CA VAL A 26 -9.15 -13.52 2.14
C VAL A 26 -7.92 -14.18 2.75
N ARG A 27 -7.91 -15.52 2.77
CA ARG A 27 -6.72 -16.31 3.10
C ARG A 27 -5.83 -16.39 1.85
N PHE A 28 -4.76 -15.62 1.85
CA PHE A 28 -3.77 -15.62 0.79
C PHE A 28 -2.40 -15.89 1.39
N LEU A 29 -1.65 -16.84 0.81
CA LEU A 29 -0.27 -17.16 1.21
C LEU A 29 0.67 -16.00 0.82
N GLY A 30 0.61 -14.92 1.57
CA GLY A 30 1.66 -13.90 1.60
C GLY A 30 2.68 -14.22 2.68
N LEU A 31 3.90 -13.69 2.57
CA LEU A 31 4.96 -13.78 3.61
C LEU A 31 4.46 -13.39 5.02
N PHE A 32 3.41 -12.58 5.11
CA PHE A 32 2.72 -12.16 6.35
C PHE A 32 1.20 -12.43 6.34
N GLY A 33 0.72 -13.25 5.40
CA GLY A 33 -0.70 -13.47 5.07
C GLY A 33 -1.48 -14.40 6.00
N TYR A 34 -0.99 -14.66 7.21
CA TYR A 34 -1.63 -15.61 8.14
C TYR A 34 -2.89 -15.04 8.83
N SER A 35 -3.07 -13.72 8.88
CA SER A 35 -4.28 -13.11 9.44
C SER A 35 -4.69 -11.82 8.72
N SER A 36 -6.00 -11.54 8.70
CA SER A 36 -6.55 -10.30 8.12
C SER A 36 -5.97 -9.06 8.76
N LYS A 37 -5.79 -9.06 10.10
CA LYS A 37 -5.16 -7.94 10.83
C LYS A 37 -3.68 -7.78 10.46
N GLY A 38 -2.97 -8.90 10.30
CA GLY A 38 -1.57 -8.91 9.87
C GLY A 38 -1.38 -8.27 8.50
N ASN A 39 -2.25 -8.63 7.54
CA ASN A 39 -2.25 -8.07 6.20
C ASN A 39 -2.48 -6.54 6.20
N ILE A 40 -3.42 -6.03 7.00
CA ILE A 40 -3.64 -4.58 7.13
C ILE A 40 -2.41 -3.90 7.75
N CYS A 41 -1.91 -4.42 8.87
CA CYS A 41 -0.73 -3.87 9.54
C CYS A 41 0.49 -3.83 8.62
N TYR A 42 0.69 -4.90 7.84
CA TYR A 42 1.78 -5.01 6.89
C TYR A 42 1.65 -3.99 5.75
N ALA A 43 0.44 -3.77 5.22
CA ALA A 43 0.21 -2.72 4.22
C ALA A 43 0.54 -1.32 4.75
N PHE A 44 0.16 -1.00 5.98
CA PHE A 44 0.52 0.28 6.62
C PHE A 44 2.04 0.41 6.81
N LEU A 45 2.69 -0.67 7.27
CA LEU A 45 4.13 -0.68 7.47
C LEU A 45 4.89 -0.49 6.15
N GLN A 46 4.45 -1.13 5.07
CA GLN A 46 5.02 -0.92 3.73
C GLN A 46 4.82 0.52 3.25
N CYS A 47 3.64 1.11 3.45
CA CYS A 47 3.38 2.51 3.11
C CYS A 47 4.35 3.45 3.85
N ILE A 48 4.53 3.25 5.16
CA ILE A 48 5.44 4.06 5.98
C ILE A 48 6.88 3.90 5.49
N ILE A 49 7.35 2.67 5.26
CA ILE A 49 8.71 2.42 4.78
C ILE A 49 8.92 3.02 3.39
N ALA A 50 7.94 2.91 2.48
CA ALA A 50 8.03 3.52 1.15
C ALA A 50 8.20 5.04 1.23
N VAL A 51 7.40 5.70 2.08
CA VAL A 51 7.50 7.16 2.29
C VAL A 51 8.83 7.54 2.92
N LEU A 52 9.32 6.79 3.93
CA LEU A 52 10.61 7.06 4.56
C LEU A 52 11.78 6.87 3.59
N LEU A 53 11.79 5.79 2.80
CA LEU A 53 12.81 5.53 1.78
C LEU A 53 12.79 6.62 0.71
N TYR A 54 11.61 7.00 0.23
CA TYR A 54 11.49 8.08 -0.76
C TYR A 54 11.99 9.41 -0.20
N SER A 55 11.60 9.74 1.04
CA SER A 55 12.00 10.98 1.71
C SER A 55 13.51 11.05 1.91
N ASN A 56 14.16 9.93 2.22
CA ASN A 56 15.61 9.86 2.36
C ASN A 56 16.33 10.06 1.01
N GLN A 57 15.78 9.50 -0.07
CA GLN A 57 16.40 9.52 -1.40
C GLN A 57 16.17 10.83 -2.17
N TYR A 58 14.97 11.41 -2.08
CA TYR A 58 14.53 12.54 -2.92
C TYR A 58 14.01 13.75 -2.13
N GLY A 59 13.88 13.64 -0.80
CA GLY A 59 13.27 14.65 0.04
C GLY A 59 11.73 14.62 0.01
N LEU A 60 11.10 15.06 1.11
CA LEU A 60 9.63 15.10 1.23
C LEU A 60 8.96 16.05 0.23
N THR A 61 9.64 17.14 -0.13
CA THR A 61 9.10 18.18 -1.04
C THR A 61 8.99 17.71 -2.48
N THR A 62 9.55 16.55 -2.84
CA THR A 62 9.47 16.02 -4.21
C THR A 62 8.40 14.94 -4.37
N ILE A 63 7.66 14.60 -3.30
CA ILE A 63 6.59 13.59 -3.37
C ILE A 63 5.50 14.02 -4.37
N TYR A 64 5.15 15.30 -4.37
CA TYR A 64 4.10 15.83 -5.24
C TYR A 64 4.59 16.14 -6.67
N THR A 65 5.89 16.14 -6.92
CA THR A 65 6.46 16.39 -8.26
C THR A 65 6.78 15.11 -9.02
N ASN A 66 6.77 13.96 -8.37
CA ASN A 66 7.03 12.66 -9.00
C ASN A 66 5.70 11.94 -9.31
N PRO A 67 5.29 11.83 -10.59
CA PRO A 67 4.01 11.25 -11.00
C PRO A 67 3.81 9.81 -10.54
N PHE A 68 4.89 9.02 -10.49
CA PHE A 68 4.83 7.63 -10.06
C PHE A 68 4.45 7.52 -8.58
N VAL A 69 5.10 8.31 -7.74
CA VAL A 69 4.89 8.27 -6.29
C VAL A 69 3.56 8.88 -5.91
N ILE A 70 3.21 10.05 -6.46
CA ILE A 70 1.90 10.65 -6.21
C ILE A 70 0.78 9.73 -6.69
N GLY A 71 0.86 9.17 -7.89
CA GLY A 71 -0.16 8.27 -8.42
C GLY A 71 -0.31 7.00 -7.57
N GLY A 72 0.80 6.35 -7.24
CA GLY A 72 0.81 5.14 -6.41
C GLY A 72 0.28 5.38 -4.99
N LEU A 73 0.72 6.47 -4.33
CA LEU A 73 0.23 6.84 -3.01
C LEU A 73 -1.23 7.26 -3.03
N THR A 74 -1.68 8.01 -4.05
CA THR A 74 -3.09 8.38 -4.19
C THR A 74 -3.97 7.13 -4.26
N VAL A 75 -3.63 6.16 -5.10
CA VAL A 75 -4.40 4.90 -5.20
C VAL A 75 -4.40 4.16 -3.86
N LEU A 76 -3.23 4.03 -3.22
CA LEU A 76 -3.12 3.36 -1.92
C LEU A 76 -3.99 4.03 -0.84
N LEU A 77 -3.94 5.36 -0.75
CA LEU A 77 -4.75 6.14 0.20
C LEU A 77 -6.24 6.03 -0.09
N LEU A 78 -6.65 6.04 -1.37
CA LEU A 78 -8.03 5.79 -1.75
C LEU A 78 -8.50 4.41 -1.29
N TYR A 79 -7.67 3.37 -1.41
CA TYR A 79 -8.00 2.05 -0.86
C TYR A 79 -8.06 2.06 0.65
N PHE A 80 -7.15 2.75 1.36
CA PHE A 80 -7.20 2.84 2.82
C PHE A 80 -8.52 3.47 3.33
N ILE A 81 -9.03 4.48 2.63
CA ILE A 81 -10.26 5.20 3.00
C ILE A 81 -11.50 4.45 2.52
N PHE A 82 -11.56 4.10 1.24
CA PHE A 82 -12.77 3.61 0.57
C PHE A 82 -12.81 2.10 0.39
N GLY A 83 -11.69 1.40 0.53
CA GLY A 83 -11.59 -0.03 0.21
C GLY A 83 -12.64 -0.87 0.96
N ARG A 84 -12.84 -0.61 2.26
CA ARG A 84 -13.85 -1.32 3.05
C ARG A 84 -15.27 -1.05 2.55
N LEU A 85 -15.59 0.20 2.24
CA LEU A 85 -16.90 0.60 1.72
C LEU A 85 -17.18 -0.08 0.38
N LEU A 86 -16.19 -0.13 -0.50
CA LEU A 86 -16.29 -0.82 -1.80
C LEU A 86 -16.58 -2.30 -1.60
N ILE A 87 -15.79 -3.00 -0.78
CA ILE A 87 -15.99 -4.43 -0.52
C ILE A 87 -17.36 -4.71 0.09
N ASP A 88 -17.78 -3.95 1.09
CA ASP A 88 -19.08 -4.16 1.74
C ASP A 88 -20.26 -3.89 0.78
N LYS A 89 -20.10 -2.96 -0.18
CA LYS A 89 -21.10 -2.71 -1.24
C LYS A 89 -21.21 -3.91 -2.19
N PHE A 90 -20.09 -4.55 -2.56
CA PHE A 90 -20.09 -5.69 -3.47
C PHE A 90 -20.42 -7.02 -2.78
N ARG A 91 -20.11 -7.19 -1.50
CA ARG A 91 -20.45 -8.41 -0.72
C ARG A 91 -21.94 -8.52 -0.37
N LYS A 92 -22.69 -7.41 -0.41
CA LYS A 92 -24.13 -7.35 -0.13
C LYS A 92 -25.02 -7.65 -1.35
N LYS A 93 -24.42 -7.99 -2.48
CA LYS A 93 -25.09 -8.61 -3.63
C LYS A 93 -24.86 -10.11 -3.59
#